data_AF-A0A5P1EXQ1-F1
#
_entry.id   AF-A0A5P1EXQ1-F1
#
_cell.length_a   1.000
_cell.length_b   1.000
_cell.length_c   1.000
_cell.angle_alpha   90.00
_cell.angle_beta   90.00
_cell.angle_gamma   90.00
#
_symmetry.space_group_name_H-M   'P 1'
#
loop_
_entity.id
_entity.type
_entity.pdbx_description
1 polymer ?
#
loop_
_entity_poly.entity_id
_entity_poly.type
_entity_poly.pdbx_seq_one_letter_code
_entity_poly.pdbx_strand_id
1 'polypeptide(L)'
;MAVPESVLDSMKETLACVDDLETNLLNFLSAAEPDVLAALPPLERARAYLVLSQSASALLAVKLRCSGLRPDDHPIKTEIERLSLCEGKLENFSDWNKAPLRPSTTINRQAATRFIEHSLPDLTPGQRHSMREISRQEDTRSRFNNKRKHSPSEKQSVRAAAQEFLEKAARELLGSNDHGMKGPLRNEISDKDDGELVG
;
A
#
# COMPACT_ATOMS: atom_id res chain seq x y z
N MET A 1 -31.27 -47.80 -24.07
CA MET A 1 -30.33 -48.15 -22.98
C MET A 1 -30.72 -47.34 -21.76
N ALA A 2 -30.77 -47.94 -20.57
CA ALA A 2 -31.03 -47.21 -19.33
C ALA A 2 -29.78 -46.41 -18.93
N VAL A 3 -29.95 -45.19 -18.43
CA VAL A 3 -28.86 -44.36 -17.90
C VAL A 3 -28.39 -44.97 -16.57
N PRO A 4 -27.08 -45.16 -16.34
CA PRO A 4 -26.58 -45.69 -15.08
C PRO A 4 -26.95 -44.78 -13.90
N GLU A 5 -27.29 -45.38 -12.76
CA GLU A 5 -27.68 -44.65 -11.53
C GLU A 5 -26.57 -43.71 -11.04
N SER A 6 -25.31 -44.13 -11.14
CA SER A 6 -24.15 -43.31 -10.79
C SER A 6 -24.05 -42.00 -11.58
N VAL A 7 -24.50 -41.99 -12.84
CA VAL A 7 -24.54 -40.78 -13.67
C VAL A 7 -25.63 -39.84 -13.17
N LEU A 8 -26.81 -40.39 -12.82
CA LEU A 8 -27.91 -39.59 -12.28
C LEU A 8 -27.54 -38.93 -10.95
N ASP A 9 -26.85 -39.66 -10.07
CA ASP A 9 -26.42 -39.11 -8.78
C ASP A 9 -25.35 -38.03 -8.95
N SER A 10 -24.37 -38.23 -9.83
CA SER A 10 -23.39 -37.19 -10.15
C SER A 10 -24.03 -35.94 -10.77
N MET A 11 -25.08 -36.09 -11.58
CA MET A 11 -25.84 -34.96 -12.12
C MET A 11 -26.60 -34.21 -11.03
N LYS A 12 -27.24 -34.92 -10.09
CA LYS A 12 -27.91 -34.28 -8.93
C LYS A 12 -26.92 -33.51 -8.06
N GLU A 13 -25.76 -34.10 -7.78
CA GLU A 13 -24.69 -33.44 -7.01
C GLU A 13 -24.19 -32.19 -7.73
N THR A 14 -23.93 -32.28 -9.04
CA THR A 14 -23.52 -31.14 -9.85
C THR A 14 -24.56 -30.03 -9.83
N LEU A 15 -25.85 -30.37 -9.95
CA LEU A 15 -26.94 -29.40 -9.87
C LEU A 15 -26.97 -28.70 -8.51
N ALA A 16 -26.88 -29.45 -7.41
CA ALA A 16 -26.82 -28.88 -6.06
C ALA A 16 -25.62 -27.93 -5.89
N CYS A 17 -24.45 -28.28 -6.41
CA CYS A 17 -23.29 -27.39 -6.40
C CYS A 17 -23.49 -26.11 -7.22
N VAL A 18 -24.23 -26.18 -8.34
CA VAL A 18 -24.55 -25.00 -9.16
C VAL A 18 -25.55 -24.11 -8.44
N ASP A 19 -26.56 -24.67 -7.79
CA ASP A 19 -27.53 -23.91 -6.98
C ASP A 19 -26.84 -23.21 -5.79
N ASP A 20 -25.93 -23.90 -5.10
CA ASP A 20 -25.10 -23.32 -4.04
C ASP A 20 -24.20 -22.20 -4.58
N LEU A 21 -23.58 -22.39 -5.75
CA LEU A 21 -22.77 -21.35 -6.37
C LEU A 21 -23.61 -20.13 -6.76
N GLU A 22 -24.81 -20.33 -7.32
CA GLU A 22 -25.72 -19.25 -7.69
C GLU A 22 -26.09 -18.40 -6.48
N THR A 23 -26.54 -19.03 -5.39
CA THR A 23 -26.93 -18.32 -4.17
C THR A 23 -25.78 -17.50 -3.58
N ASN A 24 -24.59 -18.10 -3.47
CA ASN A 24 -23.41 -17.41 -2.96
C ASN A 24 -22.93 -16.28 -3.89
N LEU A 25 -22.98 -16.50 -5.20
CA LEU A 25 -22.57 -15.50 -6.18
C LEU A 25 -23.54 -14.31 -6.21
N LEU A 26 -24.84 -14.55 -6.14
CA LEU A 26 -25.84 -13.48 -6.05
C LEU A 26 -25.66 -12.64 -4.79
N ASN A 27 -25.42 -13.29 -3.64
CA ASN A 27 -25.09 -12.60 -2.40
C ASN A 27 -23.81 -11.78 -2.53
N PHE A 28 -22.76 -12.35 -3.12
CA PHE A 28 -21.51 -11.64 -3.37
C PHE A 28 -21.71 -10.44 -4.30
N LEU A 29 -22.40 -10.61 -5.43
CA LEU A 29 -22.66 -9.55 -6.40
C LEU A 29 -23.50 -8.41 -5.81
N SER A 30 -24.44 -8.72 -4.91
CA SER A 30 -25.23 -7.70 -4.20
C SER A 30 -24.37 -6.81 -3.29
N ALA A 31 -23.26 -7.34 -2.77
CA ALA A 31 -22.32 -6.61 -1.92
C ALA A 31 -21.13 -6.02 -2.71
N ALA A 32 -20.89 -6.49 -3.94
CA ALA A 32 -19.75 -6.14 -4.77
C ALA A 32 -19.99 -4.88 -5.61
N GLU A 33 -20.54 -3.83 -5.00
CA GLU A 33 -20.66 -2.52 -5.66
C GLU A 33 -19.28 -1.94 -5.97
N PRO A 34 -19.09 -1.21 -7.09
CA PRO A 34 -17.79 -0.69 -7.49
C PRO A 34 -17.09 0.14 -6.42
N ASP A 35 -17.84 0.97 -5.70
CA ASP A 35 -17.31 1.82 -4.62
C ASP A 35 -16.91 1.00 -3.39
N VAL A 36 -17.69 -0.03 -3.06
CA VAL A 36 -17.39 -0.97 -1.97
C VAL A 36 -16.13 -1.77 -2.29
N LEU A 37 -16.03 -2.31 -3.51
CA LEU A 37 -14.84 -3.00 -3.97
C LEU A 37 -13.62 -2.06 -3.98
N ALA A 38 -13.78 -0.80 -4.38
CA ALA A 38 -12.69 0.18 -4.37
C ALA A 38 -12.18 0.49 -2.95
N ALA A 39 -13.05 0.45 -1.94
CA ALA A 39 -12.69 0.66 -0.55
C ALA A 39 -11.93 -0.50 0.10
N LEU A 40 -11.96 -1.70 -0.49
CA LEU A 40 -11.24 -2.86 0.05
C LEU A 40 -9.72 -2.69 -0.02
N PRO A 41 -8.96 -3.23 0.96
CA PRO A 41 -7.52 -3.39 0.88
C PRO A 41 -7.11 -4.05 -0.45
N PRO A 42 -5.98 -3.66 -1.08
CA PRO A 42 -5.61 -4.14 -2.40
C PRO A 42 -5.60 -5.68 -2.55
N LEU A 43 -5.16 -6.38 -1.50
CA LEU A 43 -5.12 -7.85 -1.49
C LEU A 43 -6.53 -8.47 -1.45
N GLU A 44 -7.42 -7.93 -0.62
CA GLU A 44 -8.80 -8.39 -0.50
C GLU A 44 -9.59 -8.09 -1.77
N ARG A 45 -9.38 -6.90 -2.34
CA ARG A 45 -9.95 -6.51 -3.64
C ARG A 45 -9.51 -7.45 -4.75
N ALA A 46 -8.24 -7.82 -4.79
CA ALA A 46 -7.73 -8.77 -5.78
C ALA A 46 -8.35 -10.18 -5.60
N ARG A 47 -8.55 -10.64 -4.36
CA ARG A 47 -9.27 -11.90 -4.07
C ARG A 47 -10.71 -11.86 -4.56
N ALA A 48 -11.43 -10.77 -4.28
CA ALA A 48 -12.80 -10.59 -4.72
C ALA A 48 -12.94 -10.72 -6.24
N TYR A 49 -12.07 -10.04 -7.01
CA TYR A 49 -12.07 -10.16 -8.47
C TYR A 49 -11.63 -11.54 -8.97
N LEU A 50 -10.67 -12.19 -8.30
CA LEU A 50 -10.24 -13.54 -8.64
C LEU A 50 -11.41 -14.53 -8.48
N VAL A 51 -12.10 -14.51 -7.35
CA VAL A 51 -13.27 -15.36 -7.10
C VAL A 51 -14.35 -15.13 -8.15
N LEU A 52 -14.67 -13.87 -8.46
CA LEU A 52 -15.64 -13.54 -9.52
C LEU A 52 -15.25 -14.15 -10.88
N SER A 53 -13.98 -14.04 -11.27
CA SER A 53 -13.48 -14.60 -12.52
C SER A 53 -13.45 -16.13 -12.54
N GLN A 54 -13.13 -16.76 -11.40
CA GLN A 54 -13.16 -18.22 -11.23
C GLN A 54 -14.60 -18.74 -11.33
N SER A 55 -15.56 -18.09 -10.65
CA SER A 55 -16.98 -18.44 -10.73
C SER A 55 -17.51 -18.34 -12.17
N ALA A 56 -17.23 -17.24 -12.87
CA ALA A 56 -17.64 -17.07 -14.26
C ALA A 56 -17.02 -18.14 -15.19
N SER A 57 -15.73 -18.44 -15.03
CA SER A 57 -15.04 -19.46 -15.82
C SER A 57 -15.56 -20.87 -15.52
N ALA A 58 -15.85 -21.18 -14.25
CA ALA A 58 -16.43 -22.46 -13.84
C ALA A 58 -17.83 -22.66 -14.45
N LEU A 59 -18.70 -21.65 -14.38
CA LEU A 59 -20.03 -21.69 -14.99
C LEU A 59 -19.97 -21.89 -16.50
N LEU A 60 -19.04 -21.21 -17.18
CA LEU A 60 -18.83 -21.42 -18.62
C LEU A 60 -18.30 -22.83 -18.92
N ALA A 61 -17.36 -23.35 -18.13
CA ALA A 61 -16.87 -24.72 -18.29
C ALA A 61 -17.98 -25.77 -18.10
N VAL A 62 -18.86 -25.59 -17.11
CA VAL A 62 -20.04 -26.44 -16.90
C VAL A 62 -20.97 -26.36 -18.11
N LYS A 63 -21.31 -25.15 -18.58
CA LYS A 63 -22.14 -24.95 -19.77
C LYS A 63 -21.57 -25.64 -21.01
N LEU A 64 -20.26 -25.55 -21.24
CA LEU A 64 -19.58 -26.21 -22.35
C LEU A 64 -19.73 -27.74 -22.24
N ARG A 65 -19.48 -28.31 -21.05
CA ARG A 65 -19.65 -29.75 -20.81
C ARG A 65 -21.10 -30.21 -21.05
N CYS A 66 -22.09 -29.44 -20.58
CA CYS A 66 -23.50 -29.71 -20.83
C CYS A 66 -23.88 -29.62 -22.32
N SER A 67 -23.13 -28.85 -23.10
CA SER A 67 -23.30 -28.74 -24.56
C SER A 67 -22.53 -29.81 -25.34
N GLY A 68 -21.86 -30.75 -24.66
CA GLY A 68 -21.02 -31.79 -25.27
C GLY A 68 -19.63 -31.31 -25.70
N LEU A 69 -19.22 -30.10 -25.32
CA LEU A 69 -17.90 -29.55 -25.60
C LEU A 69 -16.95 -29.81 -24.44
N ARG A 70 -15.70 -30.18 -24.75
CA ARG A 70 -14.64 -30.36 -23.75
C ARG A 70 -13.97 -29.02 -23.44
N PRO A 71 -13.93 -28.57 -22.16
CA PRO A 71 -13.23 -27.34 -21.80
C PRO A 71 -11.74 -27.33 -22.15
N ASP A 72 -11.09 -28.49 -22.13
CA ASP A 72 -9.66 -28.63 -22.44
C ASP A 72 -9.31 -28.29 -23.89
N ASP A 73 -10.26 -28.49 -24.81
CA ASP A 73 -10.13 -28.24 -26.24
C ASP A 73 -10.70 -26.86 -26.64
N HIS A 74 -11.15 -26.08 -25.65
CA HIS A 74 -11.78 -24.78 -25.83
C HIS A 74 -10.86 -23.65 -25.33
N PRO A 75 -10.90 -22.43 -25.92
CA PRO A 75 -10.08 -21.29 -25.48
C PRO A 75 -10.22 -20.92 -23.99
N ILE A 76 -11.27 -21.40 -23.31
CA ILE A 76 -11.43 -21.23 -21.86
C ILE A 76 -10.30 -21.87 -21.07
N LYS A 77 -9.64 -22.91 -21.59
CA LYS A 77 -8.49 -23.54 -20.94
C LYS A 77 -7.39 -22.52 -20.62
N THR A 78 -7.06 -21.65 -21.58
CA THR A 78 -6.03 -20.62 -21.36
C THR A 78 -6.46 -19.62 -20.30
N GLU A 79 -7.75 -19.36 -20.17
CA GLU A 79 -8.28 -18.48 -19.14
C GLU A 79 -8.17 -19.14 -17.75
N ILE A 80 -8.52 -20.43 -17.63
CA ILE A 80 -8.37 -21.19 -16.39
C ILE A 80 -6.89 -21.22 -15.95
N GLU A 81 -5.97 -21.50 -16.87
CA GLU A 81 -4.52 -21.47 -16.61
C GLU A 81 -4.05 -20.09 -16.16
N ARG A 82 -4.56 -19.02 -16.79
CA ARG A 82 -4.28 -17.63 -16.40
C ARG A 82 -4.76 -17.35 -14.98
N LEU A 83 -5.94 -17.84 -14.59
CA LEU A 83 -6.50 -17.67 -13.25
C LEU A 83 -5.67 -18.43 -12.21
N SER A 84 -5.23 -19.66 -12.48
CA SER A 84 -4.33 -20.41 -11.60
C SER A 84 -3.00 -19.68 -11.39
N LEU A 85 -2.45 -19.05 -12.43
CA LEU A 85 -1.27 -18.20 -12.28
C LEU A 85 -1.55 -16.96 -11.42
N CYS A 86 -2.73 -16.35 -11.54
CA CYS A 86 -3.12 -15.20 -10.73
C CYS A 86 -3.30 -15.58 -9.25
N GLU A 87 -3.89 -16.73 -8.98
CA GLU A 87 -4.04 -17.32 -7.64
C GLU A 87 -2.68 -17.54 -6.99
N GLY A 88 -1.74 -18.21 -7.67
CA GLY A 88 -0.39 -18.41 -7.14
C GLY A 88 0.36 -17.10 -6.86
N LYS A 89 0.16 -16.06 -7.69
CA LYS A 89 0.69 -14.72 -7.39
C LYS A 89 0.11 -14.14 -6.10
N LEU A 90 -1.19 -14.32 -5.88
CA LEU A 90 -1.91 -13.77 -4.74
C LEU A 90 -1.54 -14.47 -3.42
N GLU A 91 -1.32 -15.78 -3.47
CA GLU A 91 -0.80 -16.57 -2.35
C GLU A 91 0.60 -16.10 -1.95
N ASN A 92 1.49 -15.90 -2.93
CA ASN A 92 2.84 -15.38 -2.67
C ASN A 92 2.81 -14.04 -1.91
N PHE A 93 1.91 -13.11 -2.27
CA PHE A 93 1.76 -11.85 -1.54
C PHE A 93 1.18 -12.03 -0.14
N SER A 94 0.31 -13.02 0.06
CA SER A 94 -0.24 -13.35 1.37
C SER A 94 0.84 -13.85 2.32
N ASP A 95 1.84 -14.56 1.78
CA ASP A 95 2.98 -15.06 2.55
C ASP A 95 4.06 -14.01 2.81
N TRP A 96 4.19 -13.00 1.94
CA TRP A 96 5.10 -11.87 2.19
C TRP A 96 4.75 -11.08 3.45
N ASN A 97 3.47 -11.03 3.82
CA ASN A 97 3.04 -10.37 5.06
C ASN A 97 3.44 -11.18 6.31
N LYS A 98 3.78 -12.47 6.15
CA LYS A 98 4.21 -13.38 7.22
C LYS A 98 5.72 -13.59 7.27
N ALA A 99 6.42 -13.35 6.16
CA ALA A 99 7.87 -13.42 6.10
C ALA A 99 8.49 -12.28 6.93
N PRO A 100 9.63 -12.51 7.62
CA PRO A 100 10.41 -11.41 8.17
C PRO A 100 10.65 -10.39 7.07
N LEU A 101 10.40 -9.11 7.36
CA LEU A 101 10.70 -7.97 6.47
C LEU A 101 12.00 -8.27 5.73
N ARG A 102 11.95 -8.28 4.39
CA ARG A 102 13.09 -8.69 3.56
C ARG A 102 14.38 -8.04 4.09
N PRO A 103 15.52 -8.75 4.13
CA PRO A 103 16.78 -8.18 4.59
C PRO A 103 17.13 -6.84 3.92
N SER A 104 16.62 -6.60 2.70
CA SER A 104 16.77 -5.35 1.95
C SER A 104 16.11 -4.13 2.58
N THR A 105 15.10 -4.29 3.45
CA THR A 105 14.50 -3.17 4.20
C THR A 105 15.23 -2.89 5.51
N THR A 106 16.10 -3.79 5.96
CA THR A 106 16.93 -3.59 7.14
C THR A 106 18.20 -2.87 6.73
N ILE A 107 18.24 -1.56 6.97
CA ILE A 107 19.44 -0.75 6.70
C ILE A 107 20.59 -1.28 7.55
N ASN A 108 21.68 -1.71 6.90
CA ASN A 108 22.92 -2.02 7.59
C ASN A 108 23.54 -0.70 8.09
N ARG A 109 23.27 -0.35 9.36
CA ARG A 109 23.72 0.89 9.99
C ARG A 109 25.24 1.05 9.98
N GLN A 110 25.99 -0.05 10.09
CA GLN A 110 27.45 -0.01 10.03
C GLN A 110 27.93 0.31 8.62
N ALA A 111 27.32 -0.28 7.59
CA ALA A 111 27.61 0.07 6.20
C ALA A 111 27.20 1.52 5.90
N ALA A 112 26.02 1.95 6.33
CA ALA A 112 25.55 3.34 6.21
C ALA A 112 26.52 4.33 6.86
N THR A 113 27.04 4.00 8.05
CA THR A 113 28.05 4.83 8.74
C THR A 113 29.32 4.95 7.89
N ARG A 114 29.81 3.86 7.29
CA ARG A 114 30.96 3.90 6.38
C ARG A 114 30.69 4.76 5.15
N PHE A 115 29.50 4.63 4.54
CA PHE A 115 29.10 5.45 3.39
C PHE A 115 29.07 6.95 3.74
N ILE A 116 28.53 7.31 4.91
CA ILE A 116 28.45 8.71 5.33
C ILE A 116 29.84 9.26 5.67
N GLU A 117 30.66 8.50 6.41
CA GLU A 117 32.05 8.90 6.73
C GLU A 117 32.90 9.13 5.48
N HIS A 118 32.71 8.30 4.45
CA HIS A 118 33.44 8.44 3.19
C HIS A 118 32.92 9.59 2.32
N SER A 119 31.63 9.90 2.39
CA SER A 119 31.01 10.96 1.58
C SER A 119 31.18 12.35 2.16
N LEU A 120 31.49 12.47 3.45
CA LEU A 120 31.65 13.73 4.18
C LEU A 120 33.08 13.86 4.76
N PRO A 121 34.04 14.38 3.99
CA PRO A 121 35.45 14.44 4.42
C PRO A 121 35.70 15.39 5.60
N ASP A 122 34.83 16.39 5.80
CA ASP A 122 34.99 17.43 6.83
C ASP A 122 34.37 17.07 8.19
N LEU A 123 34.04 15.80 8.41
CA LEU A 123 33.53 15.35 9.71
C LEU A 123 34.60 15.48 10.80
N THR A 124 34.25 16.20 11.86
CA THR A 124 35.09 16.30 13.06
C THR A 124 35.31 14.90 13.66
N PRO A 125 36.45 14.66 14.34
CA PRO A 125 36.72 13.36 14.95
C PRO A 125 35.65 12.95 15.98
N GLY A 126 35.05 13.92 16.69
CA GLY A 126 33.94 13.69 17.61
C GLY A 126 32.67 13.21 16.91
N GLN A 127 32.33 13.79 15.75
CA GLN A 127 31.18 13.37 14.94
C GLN A 127 31.38 11.93 14.40
N ARG A 128 32.57 11.60 13.89
CA ARG A 128 32.90 10.23 13.45
C ARG A 128 32.77 9.22 14.58
N HIS A 129 33.26 9.55 15.76
CA HIS A 129 33.17 8.66 16.92
C HIS A 129 31.72 8.42 17.36
N SER A 130 30.93 9.50 17.45
CA SER A 130 29.50 9.42 17.79
C SER A 130 28.71 8.57 16.79
N MET A 131 28.96 8.73 15.48
CA MET A 131 28.29 7.93 14.46
C MET A 131 28.61 6.43 14.56
N ARG A 132 29.88 6.09 14.84
CA ARG A 132 30.29 4.69 15.06
C ARG A 132 29.65 4.10 16.29
N GLU A 133 29.49 4.86 17.36
CA GLU A 133 28.80 4.44 18.59
C GLU A 133 27.32 4.18 18.35
N ILE A 134 26.62 5.08 17.66
CA ILE A 134 25.20 4.93 17.28
C ILE A 134 24.98 3.68 16.42
N SER A 135 25.91 3.37 15.51
CA SER A 135 25.85 2.18 14.66
C SER A 135 25.99 0.85 15.42
N ARG A 136 26.52 0.86 16.65
CA ARG A 136 26.82 -0.32 17.48
C ARG A 136 25.78 -0.61 18.57
N GLN A 137 24.95 0.35 18.95
CA GLN A 137 24.20 0.29 20.22
C GLN A 137 22.86 -0.48 20.17
N GLU A 138 22.42 -1.01 19.03
CA GLU A 138 21.03 -1.49 18.89
C GLU A 138 20.79 -2.99 19.14
N ASP A 139 21.82 -3.80 19.37
CA ASP A 139 21.60 -5.22 19.71
C ASP A 139 21.07 -5.43 21.15
N THR A 140 21.00 -4.37 21.96
CA THR A 140 20.58 -4.45 23.38
C THR A 140 19.34 -3.62 23.74
N ARG A 141 18.81 -2.79 22.82
CA ARG A 141 17.68 -1.88 23.12
C ARG A 141 16.29 -2.41 22.77
N SER A 142 16.14 -3.62 22.23
CA SER A 142 14.80 -4.20 22.01
C SER A 142 14.06 -4.58 23.32
N ARG A 143 14.69 -4.41 24.50
CA ARG A 143 14.08 -4.67 25.82
C ARG A 143 13.63 -3.45 26.62
N PHE A 144 13.88 -2.22 26.16
CA PHE A 144 13.38 -1.05 26.86
C PHE A 144 12.22 -0.42 26.08
N ASN A 145 11.05 -0.94 26.42
CA ASN A 145 9.73 -0.33 26.25
C ASN A 145 9.85 1.20 26.32
N ASN A 146 9.71 1.87 25.17
CA ASN A 146 9.65 3.32 25.10
C ASN A 146 8.35 3.79 25.77
N LYS A 147 8.40 3.92 27.09
CA LYS A 147 7.54 4.78 27.88
C LYS A 147 7.78 6.22 27.41
N ARG A 148 7.10 6.63 26.34
CA ARG A 148 6.80 8.05 26.16
C ARG A 148 5.73 8.39 27.20
N LYS A 149 6.20 8.87 28.36
CA LYS A 149 5.36 9.62 29.30
C LYS A 149 4.86 10.87 28.58
N HIS A 150 3.69 10.79 27.95
CA HIS A 150 2.88 11.98 27.76
C HIS A 150 2.19 12.26 29.09
N SER A 151 2.61 13.32 29.76
CA SER A 151 1.80 13.98 30.77
C SER A 151 0.52 14.49 30.09
N PRO A 152 -0.68 14.22 30.63
CA PRO A 152 -1.91 14.79 30.09
C PRO A 152 -2.00 16.24 30.59
N SER A 153 -1.36 17.15 29.86
CA SER A 153 -1.71 18.57 29.94
C SER A 153 -3.00 18.78 29.16
N GLU A 154 -3.89 19.61 29.71
CA GLU A 154 -5.24 19.95 29.24
C GLU A 154 -5.48 19.74 27.74
N LYS A 155 -6.52 18.97 27.44
CA LYS A 155 -6.95 18.63 26.08
C LYS A 155 -7.49 19.86 25.34
N GLN A 156 -6.61 20.73 24.88
CA GLN A 156 -6.92 21.58 23.73
C GLN A 156 -7.13 20.62 22.55
N SER A 157 -8.32 20.64 21.94
CA SER A 157 -8.61 19.71 20.84
C SER A 157 -7.55 19.89 19.75
N VAL A 158 -7.12 18.80 19.12
CA VAL A 158 -6.11 18.82 18.03
C VAL A 158 -6.52 19.82 16.93
N ARG A 159 -7.83 19.97 16.72
CA ARG A 159 -8.42 20.93 15.78
C ARG A 159 -8.18 22.38 16.20
N ALA A 160 -8.30 22.70 17.49
CA ALA A 160 -8.04 24.03 18.02
C ALA A 160 -6.55 24.41 17.94
N ALA A 161 -5.65 23.47 18.26
CA ALA A 161 -4.20 23.68 18.12
C ALA A 161 -3.79 23.87 16.65
N ALA A 162 -4.37 23.10 15.73
CA ALA A 162 -4.12 23.24 14.31
C ALA A 162 -4.65 24.59 13.76
N GLN A 163 -5.83 25.02 14.21
CA GLN A 163 -6.42 26.29 13.79
C GLN A 163 -5.60 27.48 14.29
N GLU A 164 -5.13 27.46 15.53
CA GLU A 164 -4.27 28.50 16.11
C GLU A 164 -2.94 28.62 15.35
N PHE A 165 -2.33 27.48 15.00
CA PHE A 165 -1.11 27.45 14.19
C PHE A 165 -1.33 28.07 12.81
N LEU A 166 -2.42 27.71 12.13
CA LEU A 166 -2.75 28.25 10.80
C LEU A 166 -3.04 29.75 10.84
N GLU A 167 -3.74 30.23 11.87
CA GLU A 167 -4.05 31.64 12.04
C GLU A 167 -2.79 32.47 12.34
N LYS A 168 -1.88 31.93 13.16
CA LYS A 168 -0.58 32.54 13.42
C LYS A 168 0.26 32.65 12.15
N ALA A 169 0.33 31.58 11.36
CA ALA A 169 1.06 31.57 10.09
C ALA A 169 0.45 32.56 9.08
N ALA A 170 -0.88 32.66 9.00
CA ALA A 170 -1.55 33.63 8.14
C ALA A 170 -1.23 35.07 8.54
N ARG A 171 -1.15 35.36 9.85
CA ARG A 171 -0.79 36.68 10.38
C ARG A 171 0.66 37.05 10.09
N GLU A 172 1.57 36.09 10.17
CA GLU A 172 2.99 36.28 9.82
C GLU A 172 3.19 36.47 8.30
N LEU A 173 2.37 35.84 7.46
CA LEU A 173 2.43 35.99 6.00
C LEU A 173 1.78 37.27 5.47
N LEU A 174 0.70 37.73 6.10
CA LEU A 174 -0.11 38.87 5.62
C LEU A 174 0.20 40.20 6.32
N GLY A 175 1.14 40.20 7.27
CA GLY A 175 1.80 41.36 7.88
C GLY A 175 1.00 42.66 7.99
N SER A 176 0.60 43.02 9.22
CA SER A 176 0.38 44.42 9.57
C SER A 176 1.66 45.21 9.29
N ASN A 177 1.52 46.37 8.63
CA ASN A 177 2.60 47.31 8.28
C ASN A 177 3.41 47.77 9.51
N ASP A 178 4.34 46.96 9.98
CA ASP A 178 5.47 47.46 10.74
C ASP A 178 6.74 46.68 10.40
N HIS A 179 7.79 47.44 10.15
CA HIS A 179 8.99 47.01 9.45
C HIS A 179 9.77 45.93 10.20
N GLY A 180 10.03 44.79 9.54
CA GLY A 180 11.03 43.84 10.04
C GLY A 180 10.92 42.41 9.51
N MET A 181 10.80 42.19 8.21
CA MET A 181 10.92 40.84 7.64
C MET A 181 12.36 40.32 7.79
N LYS A 182 12.60 39.46 8.78
CA LYS A 182 13.79 38.61 8.89
C LYS A 182 13.45 37.22 8.35
N GLY A 183 13.43 37.10 7.02
CA GLY A 183 13.38 35.83 6.31
C GLY A 183 14.78 35.35 5.90
N PRO A 184 15.01 34.05 5.66
CA PRO A 184 16.34 33.49 5.38
C PRO A 184 16.93 33.82 4.00
N LEU A 185 16.18 34.48 3.12
CA LEU A 185 16.62 34.76 1.74
C LEU A 185 16.80 36.26 1.56
N ARG A 186 17.99 36.74 1.97
CA ARG A 186 18.45 38.09 1.68
C ARG A 186 19.35 38.01 0.45
N ASN A 187 18.79 38.23 -0.74
CA ASN A 187 19.58 38.45 -1.95
C ASN A 187 20.09 39.89 -1.92
N GLU A 188 21.32 40.04 -1.44
CA GLU A 188 22.14 41.23 -1.66
C GLU A 188 22.68 41.16 -3.10
N ILE A 189 22.00 41.79 -4.05
CA ILE A 189 22.65 42.25 -5.29
C ILE A 189 22.20 43.68 -5.52
N SER A 190 23.07 44.58 -5.05
CA SER A 190 23.24 45.92 -5.57
C SER A 190 23.61 45.84 -7.05
N ASP A 191 22.93 46.59 -7.91
CA ASP A 191 23.63 47.37 -8.94
C ASP A 191 22.75 48.53 -9.45
N LYS A 192 23.41 49.69 -9.55
CA LYS A 192 22.96 50.92 -10.17
C LYS A 192 23.22 50.86 -11.67
N ASP A 193 22.29 51.37 -12.48
CA ASP A 193 22.50 52.47 -13.45
C ASP A 193 21.39 52.48 -14.51
N ASP A 194 20.64 53.58 -14.49
CA ASP A 194 20.42 54.55 -15.56
C ASP A 194 20.01 54.06 -16.97
N GLY A 195 18.78 54.41 -17.35
CA GLY A 195 18.28 54.36 -18.72
C GLY A 195 17.43 55.58 -19.04
N GLU A 196 18.09 56.62 -19.56
CA GLU A 196 17.51 57.84 -20.13
C GLU A 196 16.94 57.51 -21.53
N LEU A 197 15.67 57.90 -21.78
CA LEU A 197 14.99 57.79 -23.07
C LEU A 197 15.04 59.15 -23.80
N VAL A 198 15.78 59.24 -24.90
CA VAL A 198 15.52 60.18 -26.00
C VAL A 198 15.83 59.49 -27.32
N GLY A 199 14.83 59.44 -28.22
CA GLY A 199 14.95 58.98 -29.60
C GLY A 199 13.69 58.30 -30.10
#